data_AF-A0A015I2W1-F1
#
_entry.id   AF-A0A015I2W1-F1
#
_cell.length_a   1.000
_cell.length_b   1.000
_cell.length_c   1.000
_cell.angle_alpha   90.00
_cell.angle_beta   90.00
_cell.angle_gamma   90.00
#
_symmetry.space_group_name_H-M   'P 1'
#
loop_
_entity.id
_entity.type
_entity.pdbx_description
1 polymer ?
#
loop_
_entity_poly.entity_id
_entity_poly.type
_entity_poly.pdbx_seq_one_letter_code
_entity_poly.pdbx_strand_id
1 'polypeptide(L)'
;MLKLRDYLTWENYLPFALLSLYAVNWYQHYWDEFPNPSTKIMNVISVLLEYWDNELYTHLLSYNIKIQDYAWTMIKCSFARILTREDWLELWDHLLSNDEPSFMYFFLIAYILIARDVLLGMTSKRQVSEFFTRANIVNISKVLEISHKLEKETPLSISPKFDIGRYKPLSKYGKEYKLDYNASLTYHRNQQDDIRDWILEQEKEIIKKRTEGSGIVRRLFPSKV
;
A
#
# COMPACT_ATOMS: atom_id res chain seq x y z
N MET A 1 28.88 14.71 -36.34
CA MET A 1 27.71 13.81 -36.19
C MET A 1 28.14 12.68 -35.26
N LEU A 2 28.11 12.96 -33.95
CA LEU A 2 28.50 12.00 -32.90
C LEU A 2 27.51 10.83 -32.96
N LYS A 3 28.01 9.64 -33.27
CA LYS A 3 27.16 8.45 -33.33
C LYS A 3 26.68 8.17 -31.91
N LEU A 4 25.38 8.33 -31.67
CA LEU A 4 24.67 7.81 -30.49
C LEU A 4 25.03 6.34 -30.18
N ARG A 5 25.56 5.61 -31.17
CA ARG A 5 26.11 4.26 -31.09
C ARG A 5 27.29 4.12 -30.12
N ASP A 6 28.09 5.16 -29.91
CA ASP A 6 29.31 5.06 -29.09
C ASP A 6 29.03 5.27 -27.58
N TYR A 7 27.85 5.79 -27.23
CA TYR A 7 27.35 5.86 -25.84
C TYR A 7 26.49 4.64 -25.44
N LEU A 8 26.03 3.87 -26.43
CA LEU A 8 25.26 2.63 -26.29
C LEU A 8 26.21 1.42 -26.23
N THR A 9 27.19 1.47 -25.32
CA THR A 9 27.96 0.28 -24.95
C THR A 9 27.06 -0.67 -24.16
N TRP A 10 27.23 -2.00 -24.36
CA TRP A 10 26.45 -3.02 -23.64
C TRP A 10 26.48 -2.84 -22.12
N GLU A 11 27.55 -2.24 -21.60
CA GLU A 11 27.76 -1.87 -20.19
C GLU A 11 26.70 -0.89 -19.65
N ASN A 12 26.19 0.02 -20.48
CA ASN A 12 25.14 0.98 -20.08
C ASN A 12 23.73 0.43 -20.33
N TYR A 13 23.57 -0.49 -21.28
CA TYR A 13 22.28 -1.07 -21.63
C TYR A 13 21.81 -2.12 -20.62
N LEU A 14 22.74 -2.93 -20.10
CA LEU A 14 22.40 -4.02 -19.18
C LEU A 14 21.77 -3.52 -17.87
N PRO A 15 22.33 -2.51 -17.16
CA PRO A 15 21.69 -1.95 -15.97
C PRO A 15 20.31 -1.37 -16.26
N PHE A 16 20.15 -0.65 -17.38
CA PHE A 16 18.87 -0.09 -17.79
C PHE A 16 17.82 -1.18 -18.07
N ALA A 17 18.20 -2.24 -18.78
CA ALA A 17 17.31 -3.35 -19.08
C ALA A 17 16.89 -4.11 -17.81
N LEU A 18 17.81 -4.31 -16.86
CA LEU A 18 17.53 -4.92 -15.56
C LEU A 18 16.59 -4.05 -14.73
N LEU A 19 16.84 -2.74 -14.65
CA LEU A 19 15.97 -1.79 -13.96
C LEU A 19 14.57 -1.75 -14.57
N SER A 20 14.46 -1.82 -15.90
CA SER A 20 13.19 -1.84 -16.60
C SER A 20 12.41 -3.12 -16.34
N LEU A 21 13.09 -4.28 -16.38
CA LEU A 21 12.49 -5.58 -16.06
C LEU A 21 11.99 -5.61 -14.63
N TYR A 22 12.78 -5.09 -13.70
CA TYR A 22 12.42 -4.92 -12.30
C TYR A 22 11.17 -4.03 -12.14
N ALA A 23 11.19 -2.83 -12.71
CA ALA A 23 10.09 -1.88 -12.59
C ALA A 23 8.79 -2.42 -13.20
N VAL A 24 8.87 -3.14 -14.32
CA VAL A 24 7.68 -3.74 -14.94
C VAL A 24 7.12 -4.89 -14.10
N ASN A 25 7.96 -5.62 -13.37
CA ASN A 25 7.55 -6.81 -12.63
C ASN A 25 7.12 -6.50 -11.19
N TRP A 26 7.96 -5.86 -10.39
CA TRP A 26 7.69 -5.66 -8.95
C TRP A 26 6.81 -4.43 -8.68
N TYR A 27 6.66 -3.56 -9.70
CA TYR A 27 5.77 -2.40 -9.67
C TYR A 27 4.63 -2.51 -10.69
N GLN A 28 4.15 -3.73 -10.97
CA GLN A 28 3.09 -4.00 -11.95
C GLN A 28 1.88 -3.06 -11.82
N HIS A 29 1.37 -2.92 -10.60
CA HIS A 29 0.17 -2.12 -10.29
C HIS A 29 0.48 -0.77 -9.67
N TYR A 30 1.75 -0.43 -9.49
CA TYR A 30 2.17 0.82 -8.88
C TYR A 30 1.80 2.02 -9.75
N TRP A 31 1.85 1.83 -11.06
CA TRP A 31 1.64 2.88 -12.05
C TRP A 31 0.17 3.09 -12.40
N ASP A 32 -0.72 2.20 -11.96
CA ASP A 32 -2.13 2.21 -12.31
C ASP A 32 -2.75 3.58 -12.01
N GLU A 33 -2.53 4.15 -10.82
CA GLU A 33 -3.18 5.41 -10.38
C GLU A 33 -2.18 6.56 -10.19
N PHE A 34 -0.99 6.46 -10.80
CA PHE A 34 0.10 7.42 -10.59
C PHE A 34 -0.34 8.87 -10.87
N PRO A 35 0.00 9.86 -10.01
CA PRO A 35 0.94 9.79 -8.88
C PRO A 35 0.32 9.34 -7.54
N ASN A 36 -0.95 8.97 -7.53
CA ASN A 36 -1.65 8.52 -6.32
C ASN A 36 -1.26 7.07 -5.95
N PRO A 37 -1.43 6.68 -4.68
CA PRO A 37 -1.22 5.30 -4.26
C PRO A 37 -2.19 4.38 -4.99
N SER A 38 -1.69 3.26 -5.53
CA SER A 38 -2.52 2.24 -6.15
C SER A 38 -3.46 1.61 -5.13
N THR A 39 -4.77 1.77 -5.34
CA THR A 39 -5.85 1.25 -4.51
C THR A 39 -5.75 -0.26 -4.38
N LYS A 40 -5.40 -0.94 -5.49
CA LYS A 40 -5.16 -2.39 -5.48
C LYS A 40 -4.05 -2.79 -4.51
N ILE A 41 -2.91 -2.11 -4.56
CA ILE A 41 -1.78 -2.38 -3.66
C ILE A 41 -2.18 -2.08 -2.20
N MET A 42 -2.90 -0.98 -1.96
CA MET A 42 -3.34 -0.62 -0.61
C MET A 42 -4.31 -1.66 -0.04
N ASN A 43 -5.22 -2.19 -0.85
CA ASN A 43 -6.15 -3.23 -0.45
C ASN A 43 -5.42 -4.53 -0.06
N VAL A 44 -4.46 -4.97 -0.89
CA VAL A 44 -3.63 -6.14 -0.60
C VAL A 44 -2.94 -6.02 0.77
N ILE A 45 -2.33 -4.87 1.04
CA ILE A 45 -1.63 -4.62 2.30
C ILE A 45 -2.61 -4.56 3.47
N SER A 46 -3.79 -3.94 3.27
CA SER A 46 -4.86 -3.90 4.27
C SER A 46 -5.29 -5.29 4.69
N VAL A 47 -5.65 -6.15 3.72
CA VAL A 47 -6.11 -7.52 3.97
C VAL A 47 -5.05 -8.35 4.67
N LEU A 48 -3.79 -8.23 4.24
CA LEU A 48 -2.69 -8.96 4.89
C LEU A 48 -2.45 -8.48 6.32
N LEU A 49 -2.44 -7.18 6.57
CA LEU A 49 -2.23 -6.66 7.91
C LEU A 49 -3.39 -7.02 8.85
N GLU A 50 -4.62 -6.89 8.37
CA GLU A 50 -5.81 -7.27 9.12
C GLU A 50 -5.81 -8.75 9.50
N TYR A 51 -5.34 -9.62 8.60
CA TYR A 51 -5.22 -11.06 8.86
C TYR A 51 -4.13 -11.39 9.88
N TRP A 52 -2.94 -10.79 9.73
CA TRP A 52 -1.77 -11.13 10.54
C TRP A 52 -1.74 -10.43 11.90
N ASP A 53 -2.30 -9.23 12.01
CA ASP A 53 -2.42 -8.48 13.27
C ASP A 53 -3.61 -7.52 13.24
N ASN A 54 -4.80 -8.08 13.49
CA ASN A 54 -6.04 -7.31 13.54
C ASN A 54 -6.04 -6.23 14.63
N GLU A 55 -5.37 -6.46 15.76
CA GLU A 55 -5.27 -5.48 16.85
C GLU A 55 -4.50 -4.23 16.39
N LEU A 56 -3.34 -4.42 15.76
CA LEU A 56 -2.58 -3.30 15.21
C LEU A 56 -3.34 -2.59 14.08
N TYR A 57 -3.98 -3.34 13.19
CA TYR A 57 -4.78 -2.79 12.10
C TYR A 57 -5.92 -1.89 12.63
N THR A 58 -6.71 -2.41 13.57
CA THR A 58 -7.84 -1.70 14.16
C THR A 58 -7.40 -0.51 15.00
N HIS A 59 -6.29 -0.63 15.74
CA HIS A 59 -5.67 0.49 16.48
C HIS A 59 -5.34 1.65 15.55
N LEU A 60 -4.60 1.41 14.46
CA LEU A 60 -4.23 2.45 13.50
C LEU A 60 -5.46 3.09 12.84
N LEU A 61 -6.46 2.28 12.47
CA LEU A 61 -7.72 2.78 11.92
C LEU A 61 -8.50 3.64 12.92
N SER A 62 -8.50 3.30 14.22
CA SER A 62 -9.19 4.09 15.25
C SER A 62 -8.67 5.52 15.36
N TYR A 63 -7.40 5.73 15.02
CA TYR A 63 -6.76 7.05 14.93
C TYR A 63 -6.80 7.66 13.52
N ASN A 64 -7.63 7.11 12.63
CA ASN A 64 -7.78 7.53 11.23
C ASN A 64 -6.46 7.49 10.44
N ILE A 65 -5.59 6.53 10.76
CA ILE A 65 -4.32 6.28 10.06
C ILE A 65 -4.59 5.19 9.02
N LYS A 66 -4.61 5.58 7.74
CA LYS A 66 -4.90 4.65 6.64
C LYS A 66 -3.62 3.94 6.18
N ILE A 67 -3.75 2.76 5.58
CA ILE A 67 -2.62 2.00 4.99
C ILE A 67 -1.77 2.89 4.06
N GLN A 68 -2.41 3.70 3.24
CA GLN A 68 -1.74 4.60 2.29
C GLN A 68 -0.82 5.64 2.95
N ASP A 69 -1.03 5.96 4.23
CA ASP A 69 -0.28 7.03 4.91
C ASP A 69 1.14 6.59 5.27
N TYR A 70 1.39 5.28 5.34
CA TYR A 70 2.68 4.73 5.72
C TYR A 70 3.20 3.66 4.74
N ALA A 71 2.34 2.77 4.25
CA ALA A 71 2.75 1.67 3.37
C ALA A 71 3.20 2.19 2.00
N TRP A 72 2.47 3.17 1.44
CA TRP A 72 2.85 3.79 0.19
C TRP A 72 4.22 4.45 0.25
N THR A 73 4.52 5.12 1.37
CA THR A 73 5.80 5.81 1.56
C THR A 73 6.98 4.83 1.55
N MET A 74 6.80 3.62 2.09
CA MET A 74 7.80 2.55 2.00
C MET A 74 7.96 2.05 0.56
N ILE A 75 6.85 1.73 -0.13
CA ILE A 75 6.86 1.16 -1.48
C ILE A 75 7.40 2.15 -2.53
N LYS A 76 6.98 3.42 -2.46
CA LYS A 76 7.40 4.51 -3.37
C LYS A 76 8.90 4.74 -3.37
N CYS A 77 9.56 4.48 -2.24
CA CYS A 77 11.01 4.57 -2.12
C CYS A 77 11.70 3.21 -2.20
N SER A 78 11.00 2.14 -2.61
CA SER A 78 11.55 0.78 -2.62
C SER A 78 12.19 0.39 -1.29
N PHE A 79 11.64 0.81 -0.15
CA PHE A 79 12.19 0.65 1.20
C PHE A 79 13.53 1.36 1.49
N ALA A 80 14.10 2.10 0.53
CA ALA A 80 15.41 2.75 0.67
C ALA A 80 15.48 3.84 1.76
N ARG A 81 14.33 4.35 2.22
CA ARG A 81 14.28 5.31 3.34
C ARG A 81 14.34 4.65 4.72
N ILE A 82 13.87 3.41 4.83
CA ILE A 82 13.70 2.72 6.11
C ILE A 82 14.84 1.73 6.38
N LEU A 83 15.62 1.39 5.35
CA LEU A 83 16.75 0.47 5.41
C LEU A 83 18.07 1.21 5.21
N THR A 84 19.14 0.65 5.76
CA THR A 84 20.50 1.02 5.36
C THR A 84 20.78 0.52 3.95
N ARG A 85 21.91 0.94 3.34
CA ARG A 85 22.26 0.49 1.99
C ARG A 85 22.50 -1.02 1.96
N GLU A 86 23.16 -1.54 2.98
CA GLU A 86 23.51 -2.95 3.12
C GLU A 86 22.25 -3.81 3.27
N ASP A 87 21.35 -3.44 4.19
CA ASP A 87 20.08 -4.14 4.41
C ASP A 87 19.16 -4.06 3.19
N TRP A 88 19.18 -2.92 2.49
CA TRP A 88 18.43 -2.73 1.25
C TRP A 88 18.91 -3.69 0.17
N LEU A 89 20.23 -3.83 -0.01
CA LEU A 89 20.80 -4.80 -0.97
C LEU A 89 20.43 -6.24 -0.60
N GLU A 90 20.49 -6.62 0.68
CA GLU A 90 20.07 -7.95 1.15
C GLU A 90 18.59 -8.21 0.82
N LEU A 91 17.70 -7.25 1.08
CA LEU A 91 16.30 -7.36 0.68
C LEU A 91 16.16 -7.59 -0.84
N TRP A 92 16.93 -6.87 -1.66
CA TRP A 92 16.88 -7.00 -3.11
C TRP A 92 17.40 -8.35 -3.60
N ASP A 93 18.42 -8.92 -2.96
CA ASP A 93 18.89 -10.27 -3.26
C ASP A 93 17.77 -11.30 -3.04
N HIS A 94 17.01 -11.18 -1.94
CA HIS A 94 15.84 -12.03 -1.68
C HIS A 94 14.68 -11.76 -2.65
N LEU A 95 14.38 -10.51 -2.95
CA LEU A 95 13.31 -10.16 -3.89
C LEU A 95 13.59 -10.65 -5.30
N LEU A 96 14.85 -10.62 -5.75
CA LEU A 96 15.23 -11.09 -7.08
C LEU A 96 15.41 -12.61 -7.16
N SER A 97 15.76 -13.25 -6.04
CA SER A 97 15.86 -14.71 -5.96
C SER A 97 14.50 -15.40 -5.85
N ASN A 98 13.48 -14.69 -5.38
CA ASN A 98 12.10 -15.19 -5.37
C ASN A 98 11.42 -14.89 -6.71
N ASP A 99 10.77 -15.89 -7.29
CA ASP A 99 10.08 -15.78 -8.59
C ASP A 99 8.77 -14.95 -8.53
N GLU A 100 8.26 -14.68 -7.33
CA GLU A 100 6.95 -14.04 -7.13
C GLU A 100 7.05 -12.56 -6.66
N PRO A 101 6.53 -11.59 -7.44
CA PRO A 101 6.49 -10.16 -7.05
C PRO A 101 5.84 -9.91 -5.69
N SER A 102 4.92 -10.78 -5.32
CA SER A 102 4.12 -10.66 -4.12
C SER A 102 4.92 -10.72 -2.82
N PHE A 103 6.14 -11.27 -2.86
CA PHE A 103 7.03 -11.38 -1.69
C PHE A 103 7.29 -10.01 -1.03
N MET A 104 7.36 -8.94 -1.83
CA MET A 104 7.55 -7.57 -1.35
C MET A 104 6.50 -7.14 -0.31
N TYR A 105 5.25 -7.60 -0.46
CA TYR A 105 4.19 -7.24 0.47
C TYR A 105 4.30 -8.01 1.78
N PHE A 106 4.75 -9.27 1.75
CA PHE A 106 5.06 -10.01 2.97
C PHE A 106 6.23 -9.39 3.74
N PHE A 107 7.24 -8.89 3.04
CA PHE A 107 8.30 -8.11 3.67
C PHE A 107 7.79 -6.84 4.36
N LEU A 108 6.95 -6.08 3.68
CA LEU A 108 6.33 -4.88 4.24
C LEU A 108 5.54 -5.21 5.52
N ILE A 109 4.75 -6.28 5.52
CA ILE A 109 3.98 -6.71 6.70
C ILE A 109 4.91 -7.17 7.82
N ALA A 110 5.91 -8.00 7.54
CA ALA A 110 6.88 -8.44 8.54
C ALA A 110 7.60 -7.25 9.22
N TYR A 111 7.96 -6.23 8.44
CA TYR A 111 8.58 -5.00 8.95
C TYR A 111 7.65 -4.25 9.90
N ILE A 112 6.36 -4.14 9.56
CA ILE A 112 5.34 -3.53 10.43
C ILE A 112 5.16 -4.34 11.72
N LEU A 113 5.10 -5.68 11.63
CA LEU A 113 4.92 -6.55 12.79
C LEU A 113 6.10 -6.49 13.76
N ILE A 114 7.33 -6.34 13.27
CA ILE A 114 8.50 -6.11 14.15
C ILE A 114 8.39 -4.75 14.86
N ALA A 115 7.83 -3.74 14.20
CA ALA A 115 7.61 -2.42 14.78
C ALA A 115 6.33 -2.32 15.64
N ARG A 116 5.58 -3.42 15.82
CA ARG A 116 4.24 -3.45 16.44
C ARG A 116 4.15 -2.68 17.75
N ASP A 117 5.02 -2.98 18.71
CA ASP A 117 4.95 -2.40 20.05
C ASP A 117 5.11 -0.87 20.03
N VAL A 118 5.96 -0.38 19.13
CA VAL A 118 6.16 1.05 18.91
C VAL A 118 4.93 1.68 18.24
N LEU A 119 4.34 1.00 17.26
CA LEU A 119 3.17 1.48 16.52
C LEU A 119 1.90 1.52 17.37
N LEU A 120 1.70 0.54 18.27
CA LEU A 120 0.58 0.56 19.24
C LEU A 120 0.68 1.74 20.22
N GLY A 121 1.88 2.24 20.50
CA GLY A 121 2.08 3.45 21.29
C GLY A 121 1.77 4.76 20.54
N MET A 122 1.64 4.71 19.21
CA MET A 122 1.40 5.90 18.38
C MET A 122 -0.10 6.17 18.22
N THR A 123 -0.49 7.42 18.39
CA THR A 123 -1.89 7.87 18.34
C THR A 123 -2.14 8.95 17.30
N SER A 124 -1.11 9.27 16.50
CA SER A 124 -1.19 10.31 15.47
C SER A 124 -0.58 9.84 14.17
N LYS A 125 -1.29 10.15 13.07
CA LYS A 125 -0.81 9.97 11.68
C LYS A 125 0.59 10.52 11.46
N ARG A 126 0.92 11.66 12.08
CA ARG A 126 2.24 12.29 11.94
C ARG A 126 3.35 11.41 12.51
N GLN A 127 3.14 10.82 13.69
CA GLN A 127 4.15 9.98 14.34
C GLN A 127 4.45 8.73 13.49
N VAL A 128 3.40 8.07 12.99
CA VAL A 128 3.54 6.90 12.12
C VAL A 128 4.24 7.27 10.81
N SER A 129 3.85 8.37 10.17
CA SER A 129 4.49 8.84 8.93
C SER A 129 5.97 9.18 9.14
N GLU A 130 6.33 9.86 10.23
CA GLU A 130 7.72 10.18 10.57
C GLU A 130 8.54 8.93 10.86
N PHE A 131 7.97 7.92 11.53
CA PHE A 131 8.61 6.64 11.81
C PHE A 131 9.01 5.89 10.54
N PHE A 132 8.14 5.87 9.52
CA PHE A 132 8.44 5.25 8.23
C PHE A 132 9.16 6.19 7.25
N THR A 133 9.71 7.30 7.73
CA THR A 133 10.51 8.25 6.94
C THR A 133 11.98 8.27 7.30
N ARG A 134 12.37 7.45 8.27
CA ARG A 134 13.74 7.34 8.74
C ARG A 134 14.14 5.87 8.79
N ALA A 135 15.44 5.61 8.69
CA ALA A 135 15.97 4.28 8.91
C ALA A 135 15.80 3.93 10.39
N ASN A 136 15.15 2.80 10.67
CA ASN A 136 15.01 2.28 12.02
C ASN A 136 16.04 1.17 12.22
N ILE A 137 16.54 1.04 13.45
CA ILE A 137 17.47 -0.04 13.80
C ILE A 137 16.64 -1.32 13.89
N VAL A 138 16.65 -2.11 12.81
CA VAL A 138 15.94 -3.38 12.68
C VAL A 138 16.91 -4.44 12.17
N ASN A 139 16.83 -5.64 12.73
CA ASN A 139 17.57 -6.78 12.19
C ASN A 139 16.86 -7.28 10.91
N ILE A 140 17.42 -6.96 9.74
CA ILE A 140 16.82 -7.28 8.44
C ILE A 140 16.65 -8.78 8.24
N SER A 141 17.62 -9.60 8.66
CA SER A 141 17.55 -11.05 8.50
C SER A 141 16.37 -11.64 9.28
N LYS A 142 16.05 -11.09 10.46
CA LYS A 142 14.83 -11.45 11.21
C LYS A 142 13.55 -11.01 10.46
N VAL A 143 13.55 -9.83 9.83
CA VAL A 143 12.41 -9.39 9.00
C VAL A 143 12.20 -10.37 7.85
N LEU A 144 13.26 -10.75 7.14
CA LEU A 144 13.22 -11.67 6.01
C LEU A 144 12.77 -13.07 6.43
N GLU A 145 13.25 -13.59 7.56
CA GLU A 145 12.79 -14.86 8.13
C GLU A 145 11.27 -14.85 8.36
N ILE A 146 10.77 -13.81 9.03
CA ILE A 146 9.32 -13.63 9.25
C ILE A 146 8.61 -13.50 7.91
N SER A 147 9.14 -12.73 6.95
CA SER A 147 8.53 -12.53 5.63
C SER A 147 8.27 -13.85 4.90
N HIS A 148 9.27 -14.73 4.88
CA HIS A 148 9.14 -16.07 4.30
C HIS A 148 8.17 -16.96 5.08
N LYS A 149 8.12 -16.81 6.41
CA LYS A 149 7.11 -17.51 7.23
C LYS A 149 5.70 -17.05 6.89
N LEU A 150 5.47 -15.74 6.83
CA LEU A 150 4.17 -15.15 6.46
C LEU A 150 3.73 -15.63 5.08
N GLU A 151 4.63 -15.62 4.09
CA GLU A 151 4.30 -16.11 2.74
C GLU A 151 3.80 -17.55 2.74
N LYS A 152 4.45 -18.44 3.52
CA LYS A 152 4.12 -19.87 3.58
C LYS A 152 2.82 -20.14 4.33
N GLU A 153 2.58 -19.40 5.40
CA GLU A 153 1.44 -19.61 6.30
C GLU A 153 0.17 -18.87 5.84
N THR A 154 0.31 -17.87 4.96
CA THR A 154 -0.83 -17.11 4.40
C THR A 154 -1.69 -18.01 3.50
N PRO A 155 -2.99 -18.17 3.79
CA PRO A 155 -3.91 -18.92 2.95
C PRO A 155 -3.99 -18.37 1.52
N LEU A 156 -4.18 -19.27 0.55
CA LEU A 156 -4.30 -18.90 -0.88
C LEU A 156 -5.45 -17.92 -1.17
N SER A 157 -6.51 -17.93 -0.35
CA SER A 157 -7.66 -17.04 -0.51
C SER A 157 -7.37 -15.56 -0.26
N ILE A 158 -6.34 -15.27 0.54
CA ILE A 158 -5.90 -13.90 0.85
C ILE A 158 -4.52 -13.59 0.26
N SER A 159 -3.94 -14.54 -0.47
CA SER A 159 -2.58 -14.42 -0.95
C SER A 159 -2.50 -13.37 -2.08
N PRO A 160 -1.57 -12.38 -1.98
CA PRO A 160 -1.36 -11.37 -3.01
C PRO A 160 -0.95 -11.91 -4.39
N LYS A 161 -0.57 -13.20 -4.49
CA LYS A 161 -0.09 -13.84 -5.72
C LYS A 161 -1.06 -13.69 -6.89
N PHE A 162 -2.36 -13.76 -6.62
CA PHE A 162 -3.38 -13.67 -7.66
C PHE A 162 -3.78 -12.23 -8.00
N ASP A 163 -3.83 -11.35 -7.00
CA ASP A 163 -4.25 -9.96 -7.19
C ASP A 163 -3.20 -9.10 -7.89
N ILE A 164 -1.92 -9.37 -7.60
CA ILE A 164 -0.77 -8.63 -8.14
C ILE A 164 -0.30 -9.19 -9.48
N GLY A 165 -0.45 -10.50 -9.68
CA GLY A 165 0.04 -11.20 -10.86
C GLY A 165 1.45 -11.76 -10.69
N ARG A 166 1.83 -12.65 -11.61
CA ARG A 166 3.13 -13.33 -11.63
C ARG A 166 4.19 -12.51 -12.37
N TYR A 167 5.45 -12.89 -12.18
CA TYR A 167 6.56 -12.40 -12.99
C TYR A 167 6.33 -12.67 -14.48
N LYS A 168 6.64 -11.66 -15.31
CA LYS A 168 6.52 -11.67 -16.77
C LYS A 168 7.83 -11.17 -17.39
N PRO A 169 8.44 -11.93 -18.29
CA PRO A 169 9.60 -11.44 -19.03
C PRO A 169 9.21 -10.25 -19.91
N LEU A 170 10.16 -9.32 -20.12
CA LEU A 170 9.96 -8.22 -21.07
C LEU A 170 9.64 -8.81 -22.44
N SER A 171 8.50 -8.42 -23.03
CA SER A 171 8.13 -8.92 -24.35
C SER A 171 9.13 -8.42 -25.39
N LYS A 172 9.79 -9.35 -26.12
CA LYS A 172 10.73 -9.02 -27.22
C LYS A 172 10.13 -8.11 -28.31
N TYR A 173 8.81 -8.09 -28.42
CA TYR A 173 8.06 -7.28 -29.37
C TYR A 173 7.18 -6.33 -28.56
N GLY A 174 7.48 -5.03 -28.67
CA GLY A 174 6.86 -3.97 -27.88
C GLY A 174 5.34 -3.94 -27.98
N LYS A 175 4.67 -4.69 -27.12
CA LYS A 175 3.34 -4.31 -26.68
C LYS A 175 3.57 -3.12 -25.77
N GLU A 176 3.13 -1.94 -26.22
CA GLU A 176 3.19 -0.72 -25.44
C GLU A 176 2.69 -0.99 -24.01
N TYR A 177 3.46 -0.55 -23.02
CA TYR A 177 2.98 -0.50 -21.65
C TYR A 177 1.81 0.50 -21.63
N LYS A 178 0.58 0.00 -21.58
CA LYS A 178 -0.62 0.84 -21.56
C LYS A 178 -0.72 1.51 -20.20
N LEU A 179 -0.21 2.73 -20.10
CA LEU A 179 -0.57 3.65 -19.03
C LEU A 179 -2.05 4.01 -19.20
N ASP A 180 -2.88 3.63 -18.23
CA ASP A 180 -4.26 4.09 -18.21
C ASP A 180 -4.28 5.53 -17.67
N TYR A 181 -4.15 6.51 -18.57
CA TYR A 181 -4.22 7.92 -18.21
C TYR A 181 -5.52 8.31 -17.49
N ASN A 182 -6.60 7.53 -17.64
CA ASN A 182 -7.87 7.80 -16.98
C ASN A 182 -7.92 7.25 -15.55
N ALA A 183 -7.01 6.36 -15.16
CA ALA A 183 -7.06 5.75 -13.83
C ALA A 183 -6.85 6.78 -12.69
N SER A 184 -6.05 7.83 -12.91
CA SER A 184 -5.98 8.96 -11.96
C SER A 184 -7.33 9.71 -11.83
N LEU A 185 -8.05 9.89 -12.95
CA LEU A 185 -9.38 10.49 -12.93
C LEU A 185 -10.39 9.59 -12.23
N THR A 186 -10.33 8.29 -12.46
CA THR A 186 -11.16 7.28 -11.78
C THR A 186 -10.88 7.27 -10.28
N TYR A 187 -9.62 7.36 -9.85
CA TYR A 187 -9.25 7.47 -8.45
C TYR A 187 -9.90 8.70 -7.78
N HIS A 188 -9.77 9.89 -8.39
CA HIS A 188 -10.40 11.09 -7.84
C HIS A 188 -11.93 11.00 -7.81
N ARG A 189 -12.53 10.39 -8.84
CA ARG A 189 -13.97 10.14 -8.89
C ARG A 189 -14.42 9.21 -7.76
N ASN A 190 -13.73 8.09 -7.55
CA ASN A 190 -14.04 7.15 -6.47
C ASN A 190 -13.95 7.84 -5.10
N GLN A 191 -12.94 8.68 -4.86
CA GLN A 191 -12.84 9.46 -3.63
C GLN A 191 -14.01 10.43 -3.44
N GLN A 192 -14.51 11.05 -4.53
CA GLN A 192 -15.68 11.91 -4.46
C GLN A 192 -16.97 11.13 -4.17
N ASP A 193 -17.11 9.94 -4.74
CA ASP A 193 -18.23 9.04 -4.49
C ASP A 193 -18.22 8.57 -3.01
N ASP A 194 -17.05 8.19 -2.46
CA ASP A 194 -16.89 7.84 -1.03
C ASP A 194 -17.31 9.00 -0.09
N ILE A 195 -16.87 10.23 -0.41
CA ILE A 195 -17.23 11.43 0.36
C ILE A 195 -18.74 11.68 0.28
N ARG A 196 -19.33 11.52 -0.90
CA ARG A 196 -20.77 11.70 -1.11
C ARG A 196 -21.58 10.70 -0.29
N ASP A 197 -21.20 9.43 -0.31
CA ASP A 197 -21.89 8.39 0.47
C ASP A 197 -21.77 8.64 1.98
N TRP A 198 -20.59 9.08 2.44
CA TRP A 198 -20.41 9.51 3.83
C TRP A 198 -21.33 10.68 4.21
N ILE A 199 -21.45 11.72 3.36
CA ILE A 199 -22.36 12.85 3.59
C ILE A 199 -23.81 12.35 3.73
N LEU A 200 -24.26 11.50 2.80
CA LEU A 200 -25.62 10.95 2.82
C LEU A 200 -25.91 10.17 4.12
N GLU A 201 -24.93 9.41 4.63
CA GLU A 201 -25.10 8.66 5.87
C GLU A 201 -25.16 9.58 7.10
N GLN A 202 -24.32 10.62 7.14
CA GLN A 202 -24.41 11.64 8.18
C GLN A 202 -25.75 12.39 8.15
N GLU A 203 -26.28 12.70 6.97
CA GLU A 203 -27.59 13.35 6.81
C GLU A 203 -28.72 12.47 7.34
N LYS A 204 -28.71 11.15 7.06
CA LYS A 204 -29.70 10.21 7.61
C LYS A 204 -29.69 10.20 9.14
N GLU A 205 -28.50 10.17 9.75
CA GLU A 205 -28.35 10.20 11.20
C GLU A 205 -28.84 11.53 11.81
N ILE A 206 -28.57 12.66 11.16
CA ILE A 206 -29.08 13.97 11.58
C ILE A 206 -30.61 14.02 11.50
N ILE A 207 -31.19 13.51 10.41
CA ILE A 207 -32.64 13.46 10.22
C ILE A 207 -33.28 12.59 11.32
N LYS A 208 -32.73 11.40 11.58
CA LYS A 208 -33.19 10.50 12.65
C LYS A 208 -33.20 11.19 14.01
N LYS A 209 -32.10 11.85 14.40
CA LYS A 209 -32.02 12.62 15.65
C LYS A 209 -33.03 13.77 15.71
N ARG A 210 -33.27 14.48 14.60
CA ARG A 210 -34.30 15.54 14.52
C ARG A 210 -35.71 14.98 14.67
N THR A 211 -36.02 13.84 14.06
CA THR A 211 -37.32 13.18 14.16
C THR A 211 -37.58 12.65 15.56
N GLU A 212 -36.58 12.03 16.18
CA GLU A 212 -36.63 11.58 17.58
C GLU A 212 -36.82 12.78 18.53
N GLY A 213 -36.05 13.85 18.36
CA GLY A 213 -36.18 15.09 19.12
C GLY A 213 -37.55 15.74 18.98
N SER A 214 -38.08 15.86 17.75
CA SER A 214 -39.42 16.39 17.49
C SER A 214 -40.54 15.47 18.04
N GLY A 215 -40.35 14.15 18.03
CA GLY A 215 -41.26 13.20 18.67
C GLY A 215 -41.24 13.29 20.20
N ILE A 216 -40.13 13.68 20.79
CA ILE A 216 -40.02 14.00 22.23
C ILE A 216 -40.72 15.32 22.54
N VAL A 217 -40.50 16.37 21.74
CA VAL A 217 -41.15 17.68 21.91
C VAL A 217 -42.67 17.57 21.77
N ARG A 218 -43.19 16.81 20.79
CA ARG A 218 -44.64 16.55 20.66
C ARG A 218 -45.22 15.75 21.83
N ARG A 219 -44.43 14.89 22.47
CA ARG A 219 -44.85 14.16 23.68
C ARG A 219 -44.85 15.04 24.94
N LEU A 220 -43.91 15.97 25.04
CA LEU A 220 -43.79 16.90 26.18
C LEU A 220 -44.75 18.08 26.09
N PHE A 221 -45.09 18.53 24.88
CA PHE A 221 -46.03 19.63 24.62
C PHE A 221 -47.10 19.19 23.61
N PRO A 222 -48.07 18.36 24.03
CA PRO A 222 -49.21 18.04 23.18
C PRO A 222 -50.02 19.33 22.95
N SER A 223 -50.31 19.66 21.68
CA SER A 223 -51.16 20.82 21.38
C SER A 223 -52.54 20.56 21.95
N LYS A 224 -52.98 21.38 22.91
CA LYS A 224 -54.40 21.45 23.28
C LYS A 224 -55.15 22.04 22.09
N VAL A 225 -56.08 21.24 21.56
CA VAL A 225 -57.07 21.61 20.53
C VAL A 225 -57.85 22.84 20.99
#